data_AF-A0A3M6ZRJ1-F1
#
_entry.id   AF-A0A3M6ZRJ1-F1
#
_cell.length_a   1.000
_cell.length_b   1.000
_cell.length_c   1.000
_cell.angle_alpha   90.00
_cell.angle_beta   90.00
_cell.angle_gamma   90.00
#
_symmetry.space_group_name_H-M   'P 1'
#
loop_
_entity.id
_entity.type
_entity.pdbx_description
1 polymer ?
#
loop_
_entity_poly.entity_id
_entity_poly.type
_entity_poly.pdbx_seq_one_letter_code
_entity_poly.pdbx_strand_id
1 'polypeptide(L)'
;MAEEGEAAPPVVLFGYDASTFTLKVRLALRIKQIPYTFITVPSMKPRPLLKDTFGLTYRKIPVLAIGKEVYCDTSIIIEALEHFFPESEGYQTLYPTATDGRDYRPMIRGFASYWTDRPLFRVTTGLIPSSVWRTRFGEDRAELIGHKLDPEKLEKKVPENLSRLDMQLSILEPLFANEDTPWIFSASSPSLADISVFYQLSWGSDIAAGRMINNLTGGDTSDTETVGATSVFNAKRYPALFTWYTTFQRYIENLPSTETKDPDFSEILEQIKQSPSLGKKSLLLPTPRSSHAELDAKTGLKEGTVVTVAPDDTGRADPTIGTLVIMSPEEAVIKPQPLDKAAEVDVRIHFPRLGFTVRPVDKAML
;
A
#
# COMPACT_ATOMS: atom_id res chain seq x y z
N MET A 1 2.57 19.61 15.31
CA MET A 1 3.21 20.93 15.40
C MET A 1 4.58 20.76 16.01
N ALA A 2 5.61 20.71 15.16
CA ALA A 2 6.97 21.00 15.60
C ALA A 2 7.01 22.47 16.06
N GLU A 3 7.69 22.77 17.16
CA GLU A 3 7.99 24.15 17.53
C GLU A 3 8.84 24.80 16.43
N GLU A 4 8.67 26.10 16.19
CA GLU A 4 9.37 26.86 15.15
C GLU A 4 10.89 26.62 15.24
N GLY A 5 11.44 25.81 14.33
CA GLY A 5 12.87 25.51 14.23
C GLY A 5 13.24 24.03 14.10
N GLU A 6 12.34 23.09 14.40
CA GLU A 6 12.61 21.66 14.15
C GLU A 6 12.34 21.29 12.68
N ALA A 7 13.32 20.66 12.03
CA ALA A 7 13.16 20.14 10.68
C ALA A 7 12.05 19.09 10.65
N ALA A 8 11.16 19.18 9.66
CA ALA A 8 10.09 18.20 9.48
C ALA A 8 10.67 16.77 9.36
N PRO A 9 10.05 15.76 10.00
CA PRO A 9 10.53 14.39 9.89
C PRO A 9 10.61 13.92 8.43
N PRO A 10 11.64 13.15 8.04
CA PRO A 10 11.75 12.65 6.68
C PRO A 10 10.60 11.67 6.38
N VAL A 11 10.05 11.78 5.17
CA VAL A 11 9.08 10.83 4.61
C VAL A 11 9.83 9.87 3.70
N VAL A 12 9.87 8.60 4.05
CA VAL A 12 10.66 7.58 3.32
C VAL A 12 9.78 6.41 2.94
N LEU A 13 9.62 6.17 1.66
CA LEU A 13 8.88 5.05 1.10
C LEU A 13 9.84 3.93 0.69
N PHE A 14 9.66 2.75 1.25
CA PHE A 14 10.40 1.55 0.88
C PHE A 14 9.56 0.69 -0.06
N GLY A 15 10.10 0.37 -1.24
CA GLY A 15 9.38 -0.42 -2.25
C GLY A 15 10.23 -0.83 -3.44
N TYR A 16 9.58 -1.32 -4.50
CA TYR A 16 10.22 -1.55 -5.79
C TYR A 16 9.29 -1.06 -6.90
N ASP A 17 9.82 -0.67 -8.05
CA ASP A 17 9.06 0.05 -9.07
C ASP A 17 7.87 -0.75 -9.63
N ALA A 18 8.04 -2.05 -9.88
CA ALA A 18 6.99 -2.91 -10.43
C ALA A 18 5.93 -3.35 -9.40
N SER A 19 6.02 -2.91 -8.15
CA SER A 19 5.04 -3.22 -7.11
C SER A 19 3.77 -2.39 -7.30
N THR A 20 2.64 -3.07 -7.55
CA THR A 20 1.34 -2.40 -7.69
C THR A 20 0.99 -1.56 -6.45
N PHE A 21 1.19 -2.09 -5.25
CA PHE A 21 0.85 -1.37 -4.02
C PHE A 21 1.83 -0.24 -3.73
N THR A 22 3.07 -0.30 -4.22
CA THR A 22 4.01 0.81 -4.16
C THR A 22 3.55 1.93 -5.09
N LEU A 23 3.07 1.62 -6.31
CA LEU A 23 2.49 2.60 -7.22
C LEU A 23 1.32 3.35 -6.56
N LYS A 24 0.41 2.64 -5.87
CA LYS A 24 -0.71 3.25 -5.13
C LYS A 24 -0.23 4.35 -4.15
N VAL A 25 0.81 4.07 -3.35
CA VAL A 25 1.35 5.04 -2.39
C VAL A 25 2.10 6.17 -3.08
N ARG A 26 2.88 5.89 -4.14
CA ARG A 26 3.57 6.92 -4.93
C ARG A 26 2.57 7.90 -5.56
N LEU A 27 1.45 7.40 -6.07
CA LEU A 27 0.34 8.24 -6.58
C LEU A 27 -0.28 9.09 -5.46
N ALA A 28 -0.53 8.51 -4.28
CA ALA A 28 -1.04 9.26 -3.14
C ALA A 28 -0.08 10.39 -2.71
N LEU A 29 1.22 10.11 -2.60
CA LEU A 29 2.25 11.12 -2.30
C LEU A 29 2.32 12.22 -3.36
N ARG A 30 2.20 11.84 -4.64
CA ARG A 30 2.16 12.77 -5.77
C ARG A 30 0.93 13.66 -5.73
N ILE A 31 -0.27 13.12 -5.51
CA ILE A 31 -1.49 13.93 -5.39
C ILE A 31 -1.39 14.87 -4.19
N LYS A 32 -0.98 14.37 -3.02
CA LYS A 32 -0.81 15.18 -1.81
C LYS A 32 0.32 16.21 -1.90
N GLN A 33 1.18 16.12 -2.92
CA GLN A 33 2.34 16.99 -3.12
C GLN A 33 3.33 16.94 -1.95
N ILE A 34 3.53 15.74 -1.37
CA ILE A 34 4.46 15.53 -0.24
C ILE A 34 5.85 15.18 -0.81
N PRO A 35 6.90 15.97 -0.52
CA PRO A 35 8.28 15.57 -0.78
C PRO A 35 8.65 14.32 0.00
N TYR A 36 9.20 13.31 -0.68
CA TYR A 36 9.60 12.05 -0.04
C TYR A 36 10.83 11.44 -0.70
N THR A 37 11.50 10.58 0.07
CA THR A 37 12.57 9.72 -0.43
C THR A 37 12.01 8.34 -0.78
N PHE A 38 12.29 7.84 -1.97
CA PHE A 38 11.98 6.45 -2.36
C PHE A 38 13.25 5.60 -2.26
N ILE A 39 13.22 4.57 -1.41
CA ILE A 39 14.32 3.61 -1.26
C ILE A 39 13.89 2.26 -1.83
N THR A 40 14.60 1.83 -2.85
CA THR A 40 14.39 0.54 -3.51
C THR A 40 14.82 -0.59 -2.59
N VAL A 41 13.91 -1.54 -2.35
CA VAL A 41 14.16 -2.79 -1.63
C VAL A 41 13.82 -3.98 -2.52
N PRO A 42 14.40 -5.17 -2.27
CA PRO A 42 14.12 -6.36 -3.08
C PRO A 42 12.62 -6.71 -3.18
N SER A 43 12.19 -7.18 -4.35
CA SER A 43 10.78 -7.59 -4.60
C SER A 43 10.36 -8.87 -3.86
N MET A 44 11.34 -9.61 -3.36
CA MET A 44 11.22 -10.85 -2.58
C MET A 44 12.03 -10.73 -1.27
N LYS A 45 11.82 -11.63 -0.31
CA LYS A 45 12.70 -11.73 0.87
C LYS A 45 14.07 -12.31 0.47
N PRO A 46 15.16 -12.05 1.23
CA PRO A 46 15.23 -11.18 2.42
C PRO A 46 15.32 -9.68 2.06
N ARG A 47 14.85 -8.82 2.97
CA ARG A 47 15.01 -7.36 2.89
C ARG A 47 15.84 -6.86 4.08
N PRO A 48 17.18 -7.00 4.04
CA PRO A 48 18.03 -6.74 5.19
C PRO A 48 17.94 -5.30 5.67
N LEU A 49 17.78 -4.32 4.78
CA LEU A 49 17.61 -2.92 5.18
C LEU A 49 16.45 -2.71 6.15
N LEU A 50 15.25 -3.23 5.84
CA LEU A 50 14.09 -3.09 6.73
C LEU A 50 14.28 -3.85 8.05
N LYS A 51 14.87 -5.04 7.96
CA LYS A 51 15.13 -5.90 9.12
C LYS A 51 16.14 -5.25 10.07
N ASP A 52 17.26 -4.79 9.54
CA ASP A 52 18.39 -4.28 10.30
C ASP A 52 18.12 -2.88 10.84
N THR A 53 17.46 -2.02 10.04
CA THR A 53 17.18 -0.65 10.46
C THR A 53 16.00 -0.57 11.43
N PHE A 54 14.93 -1.34 11.19
CA PHE A 54 13.67 -1.21 11.93
C PHE A 54 13.26 -2.44 12.74
N GLY A 55 14.02 -3.54 12.71
CA GLY A 55 13.58 -4.80 13.31
C GLY A 55 12.34 -5.38 12.62
N LEU A 56 12.06 -4.99 11.37
CA LEU A 56 10.82 -5.31 10.67
C LEU A 56 10.93 -6.61 9.88
N THR A 57 10.13 -7.61 10.23
CA THR A 57 10.02 -8.90 9.51
C THR A 57 8.83 -8.97 8.55
N TYR A 58 7.99 -7.93 8.51
CA TYR A 58 6.80 -7.85 7.68
C TYR A 58 7.10 -8.15 6.20
N ARG A 59 6.37 -9.13 5.65
CA ARG A 59 6.65 -9.66 4.30
C ARG A 59 6.17 -8.79 3.16
N LYS A 60 5.11 -8.00 3.32
CA LYS A 60 4.58 -7.19 2.21
C LYS A 60 5.29 -5.84 2.11
N ILE A 61 5.09 -5.17 0.99
CA ILE A 61 5.67 -3.87 0.65
C ILE A 61 4.57 -3.11 -0.15
N PRO A 62 4.46 -1.78 -0.07
CA PRO A 62 5.36 -0.82 0.55
C PRO A 62 5.28 -0.74 2.08
N VAL A 63 6.30 -0.10 2.64
CA VAL A 63 6.37 0.37 4.03
C VAL A 63 6.77 1.85 3.97
N LEU A 64 6.15 2.70 4.80
CA LEU A 64 6.47 4.13 4.87
C LEU A 64 7.01 4.47 6.25
N ALA A 65 8.12 5.20 6.33
CA ALA A 65 8.56 5.85 7.56
C ALA A 65 8.25 7.35 7.52
N ILE A 66 7.72 7.89 8.61
CA ILE A 66 7.64 9.33 8.89
C ILE A 66 8.45 9.56 10.17
N GLY A 67 9.71 9.97 10.02
CA GLY A 67 10.66 9.93 11.13
C GLY A 67 10.77 8.53 11.74
N LYS A 68 10.46 8.39 13.04
CA LYS A 68 10.57 7.12 13.79
C LYS A 68 9.27 6.30 13.86
N GLU A 69 8.29 6.63 13.04
CA GLU A 69 7.01 5.92 12.95
C GLU A 69 6.94 5.18 11.61
N VAL A 70 6.81 3.85 11.66
CA VAL A 70 6.88 2.97 10.49
C VAL A 70 5.50 2.36 10.20
N TYR A 71 4.90 2.74 9.09
CA TYR A 71 3.55 2.34 8.67
C TYR A 71 3.61 1.18 7.68
N CYS A 72 3.01 0.06 8.06
CA CYS A 72 2.93 -1.17 7.26
C CYS A 72 1.52 -1.35 6.69
N ASP A 73 1.41 -1.55 5.37
CA ASP A 73 0.18 -1.64 4.58
C ASP A 73 -0.31 -0.30 4.00
N THR A 74 -0.75 -0.31 2.74
CA THR A 74 -1.17 0.91 2.04
C THR A 74 -2.37 1.59 2.70
N SER A 75 -3.26 0.84 3.34
CA SER A 75 -4.45 1.40 3.97
C SER A 75 -4.10 2.31 5.14
N ILE A 76 -3.17 1.91 6.01
CA ILE A 76 -2.72 2.77 7.12
C ILE A 76 -1.72 3.84 6.65
N ILE A 77 -0.89 3.54 5.64
CA ILE A 77 0.00 4.55 5.04
C ILE A 77 -0.82 5.74 4.53
N ILE A 78 -1.90 5.49 3.79
CA ILE A 78 -2.75 6.57 3.26
C ILE A 78 -3.38 7.40 4.38
N GLU A 79 -3.88 6.76 5.45
CA GLU A 79 -4.43 7.48 6.60
C GLU A 79 -3.37 8.30 7.35
N ALA A 80 -2.14 7.78 7.47
CA ALA A 80 -1.03 8.51 8.05
C ALA A 80 -0.67 9.74 7.21
N LEU A 81 -0.56 9.58 5.89
CA LEU A 81 -0.31 10.71 4.99
C LEU A 81 -1.42 11.76 5.11
N GLU A 82 -2.69 11.35 5.12
CA GLU A 82 -3.81 12.27 5.27
C GLU A 82 -3.79 13.02 6.61
N HIS A 83 -3.38 12.36 7.68
CA HIS A 83 -3.32 12.95 9.02
C HIS A 83 -2.16 13.94 9.19
N PHE A 84 -0.94 13.55 8.81
CA PHE A 84 0.27 14.33 9.05
C PHE A 84 0.53 15.42 8.00
N PHE A 85 -0.16 15.36 6.86
CA PHE A 85 -0.06 16.34 5.78
C PHE A 85 -1.48 16.84 5.40
N PRO A 86 -2.13 17.63 6.28
CA PRO A 86 -3.50 18.09 6.10
C PRO A 86 -3.58 19.31 5.18
N GLU A 87 -4.77 19.58 4.64
CA GLU A 87 -5.04 20.77 3.82
C GLU A 87 -4.79 22.09 4.56
N SER A 88 -4.99 22.11 5.88
CA SER A 88 -4.69 23.27 6.72
C SER A 88 -3.21 23.67 6.73
N GLU A 89 -2.32 22.77 6.30
CA GLU A 89 -0.88 23.01 6.16
C GLU A 89 -0.44 23.14 4.68
N GLY A 90 -1.40 23.26 3.76
CA GLY A 90 -1.14 23.51 2.33
C GLY A 90 -0.96 22.26 1.47
N TYR A 91 -1.15 21.07 2.02
CA TYR A 91 -1.16 19.81 1.26
C TYR A 91 -2.51 19.54 0.59
N GLN A 92 -2.55 18.67 -0.42
CA GLN A 92 -3.83 18.24 -1.01
C GLN A 92 -4.45 17.10 -0.19
N THR A 93 -5.77 16.92 -0.28
CA THR A 93 -6.49 15.80 0.36
C THR A 93 -6.68 14.62 -0.58
N LEU A 94 -6.72 13.41 -0.02
CA LEU A 94 -7.15 12.19 -0.72
C LEU A 94 -8.66 11.91 -0.59
N TYR A 95 -9.37 12.76 0.17
CA TYR A 95 -10.80 12.67 0.45
C TYR A 95 -11.50 14.01 0.18
N PRO A 96 -11.41 14.54 -1.05
CA PRO A 96 -12.05 15.81 -1.39
C PRO A 96 -13.57 15.72 -1.18
N THR A 97 -14.15 16.80 -0.68
CA THR A 97 -15.61 16.95 -0.54
C THR A 97 -16.28 16.85 -1.90
N ALA A 98 -17.34 16.04 -2.00
CA ALA A 98 -18.10 15.90 -3.23
C ALA A 98 -18.88 17.18 -3.58
N THR A 99 -19.29 17.33 -4.83
CA THR A 99 -20.08 18.47 -5.33
C THR A 99 -21.43 18.63 -4.60
N ASP A 100 -21.95 17.55 -4.04
CA ASP A 100 -23.16 17.54 -3.21
C ASP A 100 -22.92 17.92 -1.73
N GLY A 101 -21.68 18.24 -1.37
CA GLY A 101 -21.26 18.65 -0.02
C GLY A 101 -21.07 17.50 0.97
N ARG A 102 -21.22 16.23 0.57
CA ARG A 102 -21.05 15.07 1.45
C ARG A 102 -19.58 14.65 1.57
N ASP A 103 -19.23 14.15 2.75
CA ASP A 103 -17.98 13.45 3.01
C ASP A 103 -18.16 11.95 2.75
N TYR A 104 -17.49 11.44 1.71
CA TYR A 104 -17.52 10.04 1.32
C TYR A 104 -16.29 9.25 1.80
N ARG A 105 -15.45 9.80 2.69
CA ARG A 105 -14.23 9.14 3.17
C ARG A 105 -14.42 7.66 3.57
N PRO A 106 -15.45 7.25 4.35
CA PRO A 106 -15.66 5.84 4.66
C PRO A 106 -15.94 4.97 3.42
N MET A 107 -16.72 5.49 2.47
CA MET A 107 -17.05 4.80 1.22
C MET A 107 -15.83 4.70 0.31
N ILE A 108 -15.03 5.76 0.21
CA ILE A 108 -13.77 5.79 -0.55
C ILE A 108 -12.78 4.76 0.03
N ARG A 109 -12.59 4.74 1.35
CA ARG A 109 -11.74 3.76 2.04
C ARG A 109 -12.21 2.33 1.81
N GLY A 110 -13.53 2.11 1.91
CA GLY A 110 -14.15 0.81 1.66
C GLY A 110 -13.98 0.34 0.23
N PHE A 111 -14.23 1.23 -0.74
CA PHE A 111 -14.07 0.98 -2.17
C PHE A 111 -12.63 0.58 -2.51
N ALA A 112 -11.63 1.34 -2.02
CA ALA A 112 -10.24 0.99 -2.21
C ALA A 112 -9.87 -0.35 -1.55
N SER A 113 -10.21 -0.54 -0.27
CA SER A 113 -9.72 -1.69 0.51
C SER A 113 -10.42 -3.02 0.19
N TYR A 114 -11.69 -2.98 -0.22
CA TYR A 114 -12.51 -4.18 -0.40
C TYR A 114 -12.91 -4.46 -1.85
N TRP A 115 -12.90 -3.47 -2.74
CA TRP A 115 -13.16 -3.69 -4.16
C TRP A 115 -11.86 -3.66 -4.97
N THR A 116 -11.08 -2.59 -4.93
CA THR A 116 -9.93 -2.50 -5.84
C THR A 116 -8.78 -3.40 -5.38
N ASP A 117 -8.45 -3.35 -4.09
CA ASP A 117 -7.29 -4.06 -3.53
C ASP A 117 -7.51 -5.59 -3.43
N ARG A 118 -8.76 -6.06 -3.59
CA ARG A 118 -9.13 -7.48 -3.45
C ARG A 118 -9.67 -8.08 -4.77
N PRO A 119 -10.95 -7.91 -5.15
CA PRO A 119 -11.46 -8.55 -6.36
C PRO A 119 -10.82 -8.02 -7.65
N LEU A 120 -10.61 -6.70 -7.80
CA LEU A 120 -9.97 -6.17 -9.03
C LEU A 120 -8.50 -6.59 -9.11
N PHE A 121 -7.76 -6.48 -8.00
CA PHE A 121 -6.38 -6.97 -7.91
C PHE A 121 -6.24 -8.46 -8.24
N ARG A 122 -7.17 -9.30 -7.78
CA ARG A 122 -7.18 -10.74 -8.11
C ARG A 122 -7.36 -10.98 -9.61
N VAL A 123 -8.13 -10.14 -10.28
CA VAL A 123 -8.31 -10.23 -11.73
C VAL A 123 -7.05 -9.82 -12.47
N THR A 124 -6.44 -8.68 -12.11
CA THR A 124 -5.23 -8.17 -12.76
C THR A 124 -4.02 -9.09 -12.55
N THR A 125 -3.85 -9.66 -11.36
CA THR A 125 -2.83 -10.71 -11.11
C THR A 125 -3.06 -11.98 -11.94
N GLY A 126 -4.30 -12.30 -12.27
CA GLY A 126 -4.66 -13.40 -13.16
C GLY A 126 -4.21 -13.20 -14.62
N LEU A 127 -3.72 -12.01 -14.98
CA LEU A 127 -3.21 -11.68 -16.30
C LEU A 127 -1.68 -11.68 -16.39
N ILE A 128 -0.98 -11.93 -15.28
CA ILE A 128 0.48 -12.00 -15.25
C ILE A 128 0.96 -13.12 -16.21
N PRO A 129 1.91 -12.82 -17.11
CA PRO A 129 2.47 -13.81 -18.04
C PRO A 129 3.06 -15.02 -17.33
N SER A 130 2.91 -16.20 -17.93
CA SER A 130 3.42 -17.45 -17.36
C SER A 130 4.94 -17.50 -17.21
N SER A 131 5.68 -16.71 -17.99
CA SER A 131 7.12 -16.53 -17.82
C SER A 131 7.49 -16.07 -16.42
N VAL A 132 6.71 -15.16 -15.82
CA VAL A 132 6.92 -14.67 -14.44
C VAL A 132 6.76 -15.81 -13.44
N TRP A 133 5.73 -16.65 -13.60
CA TRP A 133 5.45 -17.75 -12.67
C TRP A 133 6.49 -18.88 -12.71
N ARG A 134 7.34 -18.94 -13.76
CA ARG A 134 8.46 -19.88 -13.89
C ARG A 134 9.76 -19.40 -13.22
N THR A 135 9.77 -18.19 -12.65
CA THR A 135 10.94 -17.61 -11.97
C THR A 135 10.90 -17.86 -10.46
N ARG A 136 11.95 -17.47 -9.74
CA ARG A 136 11.96 -17.49 -8.26
C ARG A 136 10.88 -16.61 -7.65
N PHE A 137 10.42 -15.59 -8.38
CA PHE A 137 9.27 -14.79 -7.97
C PHE A 137 8.01 -15.65 -7.87
N GLY A 138 7.78 -16.56 -8.82
CA GLY A 138 6.66 -17.49 -8.77
C GLY A 138 6.71 -18.39 -7.54
N GLU A 139 7.89 -18.87 -7.18
CA GLU A 139 8.13 -19.68 -5.97
C GLU A 139 7.86 -18.88 -4.68
N ASP A 140 8.39 -17.65 -4.59
CA ASP A 140 8.13 -16.76 -3.45
C ASP A 140 6.64 -16.42 -3.30
N ARG A 141 5.93 -16.16 -4.42
CA ARG A 141 4.48 -15.90 -4.37
C ARG A 141 3.67 -17.14 -4.01
N ALA A 142 4.10 -18.34 -4.41
CA ALA A 142 3.48 -19.59 -3.97
C ALA A 142 3.60 -19.79 -2.45
N GLU A 143 4.76 -19.48 -1.86
CA GLU A 143 4.97 -19.49 -0.42
C GLU A 143 4.11 -18.43 0.29
N LEU A 144 4.06 -17.20 -0.24
CA LEU A 144 3.25 -16.11 0.30
C LEU A 144 1.76 -16.46 0.36
N ILE A 145 1.21 -17.08 -0.68
CA ILE A 145 -0.22 -17.41 -0.78
C ILE A 145 -0.54 -18.78 -0.13
N GLY A 146 0.48 -19.61 0.10
CA GLY A 146 0.34 -20.90 0.79
C GLY A 146 -0.12 -22.06 -0.11
N HIS A 147 0.04 -21.96 -1.43
CA HIS A 147 -0.20 -23.06 -2.35
C HIS A 147 0.65 -22.96 -3.62
N LYS A 148 0.91 -24.09 -4.27
CA LYS A 148 1.73 -24.15 -5.49
C LYS A 148 1.04 -23.42 -6.66
N LEU A 149 1.79 -22.57 -7.34
CA LEU A 149 1.41 -21.95 -8.61
C LEU A 149 1.89 -22.82 -9.76
N ASP A 150 1.01 -23.07 -10.74
CA ASP A 150 1.26 -23.88 -11.92
C ASP A 150 1.22 -22.96 -13.15
N PRO A 151 2.38 -22.58 -13.72
CA PRO A 151 2.46 -21.57 -14.79
C PRO A 151 1.59 -21.91 -16.00
N GLU A 152 1.56 -23.17 -16.43
CA GLU A 152 0.80 -23.63 -17.59
C GLU A 152 -0.71 -23.59 -17.34
N LYS A 153 -1.17 -23.93 -16.12
CA LYS A 153 -2.58 -23.77 -15.76
C LYS A 153 -2.99 -22.30 -15.65
N LEU A 154 -2.12 -21.44 -15.12
CA LEU A 154 -2.38 -20.01 -15.02
C LEU A 154 -2.47 -19.38 -16.41
N GLU A 155 -1.59 -19.76 -17.34
CA GLU A 155 -1.64 -19.34 -18.74
C GLU A 155 -2.97 -19.70 -19.41
N LYS A 156 -3.45 -20.93 -19.22
CA LYS A 156 -4.75 -21.40 -19.73
C LYS A 156 -5.95 -20.64 -19.16
N LYS A 157 -5.79 -19.97 -18.01
CA LYS A 157 -6.84 -19.17 -17.36
C LYS A 157 -6.85 -17.70 -17.79
N VAL A 158 -5.86 -17.24 -18.57
CA VAL A 158 -5.81 -15.85 -19.03
C VAL A 158 -7.10 -15.41 -19.75
N PRO A 159 -7.71 -16.20 -20.66
CA PRO A 159 -8.98 -15.81 -21.29
C PRO A 159 -10.14 -15.64 -20.29
N GLU A 160 -10.21 -16.51 -19.28
CA GLU A 160 -11.21 -16.42 -18.21
C GLU A 160 -10.98 -15.18 -17.35
N ASN A 161 -9.72 -14.85 -17.03
CA ASN A 161 -9.38 -13.63 -16.28
C ASN A 161 -9.62 -12.36 -17.10
N LEU A 162 -9.41 -12.37 -18.42
CA LEU A 162 -9.82 -11.27 -19.30
C LEU A 162 -11.35 -11.08 -19.29
N SER A 163 -12.13 -12.16 -19.30
CA SER A 163 -13.58 -12.07 -19.14
C SER A 163 -14.00 -11.54 -17.75
N ARG A 164 -13.25 -11.87 -16.70
CA ARG A 164 -13.48 -11.28 -15.37
C ARG A 164 -13.12 -9.78 -15.34
N LEU A 165 -12.05 -9.38 -16.02
CA LEU A 165 -11.69 -7.96 -16.16
C LEU A 165 -12.81 -7.23 -16.88
N ASP A 166 -13.30 -7.77 -17.97
CA ASP A 166 -14.42 -7.25 -18.74
C ASP A 166 -15.65 -6.97 -17.87
N MET A 167 -16.02 -7.93 -17.01
CA MET A 167 -17.09 -7.76 -16.06
C MET A 167 -16.81 -6.61 -15.07
N GLN A 168 -15.59 -6.51 -14.51
CA GLN A 168 -15.22 -5.40 -13.62
C GLN A 168 -15.32 -4.03 -14.32
N LEU A 169 -14.80 -3.92 -15.54
CA LEU A 169 -14.86 -2.69 -16.33
C LEU A 169 -16.30 -2.32 -16.69
N SER A 170 -17.15 -3.30 -16.99
CA SER A 170 -18.58 -3.08 -17.24
C SER A 170 -19.32 -2.51 -16.03
N ILE A 171 -18.90 -2.83 -14.81
CA ILE A 171 -19.49 -2.26 -13.59
C ILE A 171 -19.00 -0.82 -13.38
N LEU A 172 -17.76 -0.52 -13.79
CA LEU A 172 -17.14 0.81 -13.63
C LEU A 172 -17.59 1.80 -14.70
N GLU A 173 -17.84 1.37 -15.94
CA GLU A 173 -18.17 2.24 -17.08
C GLU A 173 -19.30 3.26 -16.78
N PRO A 174 -20.43 2.89 -16.15
CA PRO A 174 -21.49 3.84 -15.85
C PRO A 174 -21.09 4.97 -14.91
N LEU A 175 -20.05 4.80 -14.09
CA LEU A 175 -19.54 5.85 -13.19
C LEU A 175 -18.98 7.04 -13.97
N PHE A 176 -18.58 6.84 -15.22
CA PHE A 176 -17.93 7.88 -16.03
C PHE A 176 -18.81 8.35 -17.19
N ALA A 177 -19.99 7.75 -17.36
CA ALA A 177 -20.84 7.96 -18.52
C ALA A 177 -21.63 9.28 -18.47
N ASN A 178 -21.87 9.85 -17.28
CA ASN A 178 -22.74 11.03 -17.10
C ASN A 178 -22.28 11.88 -15.90
N GLU A 179 -21.31 12.79 -16.02
CA GLU A 179 -20.96 13.66 -14.88
C GLU A 179 -20.50 15.08 -15.23
N ASP A 180 -20.78 15.99 -14.29
CA ASP A 180 -20.25 17.37 -14.23
C ASP A 180 -18.74 17.40 -13.91
N THR A 181 -18.19 16.28 -13.42
CA THR A 181 -16.77 16.09 -13.03
C THR A 181 -16.31 14.70 -13.46
N PRO A 182 -15.02 14.50 -13.80
CA PRO A 182 -14.54 13.19 -14.24
C PRO A 182 -14.31 12.17 -13.10
N TRP A 183 -14.43 12.50 -11.81
CA TRP A 183 -13.94 11.67 -10.70
C TRP A 183 -15.01 10.80 -10.02
N ILE A 184 -14.64 9.60 -9.53
CA ILE A 184 -15.57 8.52 -9.08
C ILE A 184 -16.60 8.92 -8.01
N PHE A 185 -16.30 9.92 -7.17
CA PHE A 185 -17.21 10.42 -6.12
C PHE A 185 -17.67 11.86 -6.38
N SER A 186 -17.68 12.27 -7.65
CA SER A 186 -18.10 13.59 -8.10
C SER A 186 -17.45 14.74 -7.30
N ALA A 187 -16.14 14.65 -7.07
CA ALA A 187 -15.37 15.68 -6.36
C ALA A 187 -14.71 16.67 -7.33
N SER A 188 -14.09 17.73 -6.83
CA SER A 188 -13.33 18.70 -7.64
C SER A 188 -11.94 18.20 -8.06
N SER A 189 -11.40 17.22 -7.33
CA SER A 189 -10.09 16.60 -7.56
C SER A 189 -10.20 15.07 -7.42
N PRO A 190 -9.25 14.30 -7.97
CA PRO A 190 -9.26 12.85 -7.81
C PRO A 190 -9.06 12.47 -6.34
N SER A 191 -9.79 11.45 -5.92
CA SER A 191 -9.73 10.89 -4.57
C SER A 191 -8.87 9.63 -4.50
N LEU A 192 -8.75 9.04 -3.31
CA LEU A 192 -8.22 7.69 -3.15
C LEU A 192 -8.99 6.66 -4.01
N ALA A 193 -10.28 6.86 -4.29
CA ALA A 193 -11.04 5.94 -5.12
C ALA A 193 -10.48 5.92 -6.55
N ASP A 194 -10.20 7.10 -7.12
CA ASP A 194 -9.62 7.24 -8.44
C ASP A 194 -8.22 6.64 -8.51
N ILE A 195 -7.36 6.93 -7.51
CA ILE A 195 -6.04 6.28 -7.37
C ILE A 195 -6.20 4.77 -7.40
N SER A 196 -7.15 4.24 -6.62
CA SER A 196 -7.33 2.81 -6.36
C SER A 196 -7.77 2.02 -7.60
N VAL A 197 -8.54 2.63 -8.51
CA VAL A 197 -8.85 2.02 -9.81
C VAL A 197 -7.69 2.20 -10.78
N PHE A 198 -7.10 3.40 -10.82
CA PHE A 198 -6.09 3.74 -11.81
C PHE A 198 -4.85 2.86 -11.67
N TYR A 199 -4.32 2.72 -10.45
CA TYR A 199 -3.10 1.96 -10.23
C TYR A 199 -3.27 0.47 -10.59
N GLN A 200 -4.47 -0.10 -10.36
CA GLN A 200 -4.77 -1.48 -10.73
C GLN A 200 -4.85 -1.66 -12.24
N LEU A 201 -5.52 -0.74 -12.94
CA LEU A 201 -5.64 -0.81 -14.41
C LEU A 201 -4.31 -0.54 -15.10
N SER A 202 -3.56 0.46 -14.64
CA SER A 202 -2.23 0.79 -15.17
C SER A 202 -1.26 -0.38 -14.96
N TRP A 203 -1.08 -0.83 -13.70
CA TRP A 203 -0.20 -1.95 -13.39
C TRP A 203 -0.64 -3.24 -14.08
N GLY A 204 -1.93 -3.57 -14.03
CA GLY A 204 -2.48 -4.78 -14.64
C GLY A 204 -2.28 -4.80 -16.15
N SER A 205 -2.43 -3.66 -16.83
CA SER A 205 -2.21 -3.54 -18.27
C SER A 205 -0.73 -3.66 -18.64
N ASP A 206 0.17 -3.03 -17.87
CA ASP A 206 1.61 -3.09 -18.09
C ASP A 206 2.14 -4.51 -17.86
N ILE A 207 1.85 -5.12 -16.72
CA ILE A 207 2.33 -6.46 -16.41
C ILE A 207 1.71 -7.50 -17.36
N ALA A 208 0.43 -7.39 -17.72
CA ALA A 208 -0.19 -8.30 -18.68
C ALA A 208 0.45 -8.22 -20.08
N ALA A 209 0.92 -7.03 -20.48
CA ALA A 209 1.69 -6.86 -21.71
C ALA A 209 3.14 -7.37 -21.58
N GLY A 210 3.57 -7.70 -20.35
CA GLY A 210 4.93 -8.11 -20.00
C GLY A 210 5.90 -6.94 -19.91
N ARG A 211 5.42 -5.71 -19.66
CA ARG A 211 6.28 -4.59 -19.25
C ARG A 211 6.59 -4.70 -17.77
N MET A 212 7.77 -4.22 -17.34
CA MET A 212 8.20 -4.18 -15.94
C MET A 212 8.35 -5.56 -15.26
N ILE A 213 8.22 -6.67 -15.99
CA ILE A 213 8.36 -8.02 -15.43
C ILE A 213 9.80 -8.36 -15.08
N ASN A 214 10.77 -7.71 -15.73
CA ASN A 214 12.18 -7.78 -15.33
C ASN A 214 12.38 -7.21 -13.91
N ASN A 215 11.85 -6.01 -13.65
CA ASN A 215 11.91 -5.41 -12.31
C ASN A 215 11.09 -6.23 -11.29
N LEU A 216 9.89 -6.69 -11.67
CA LEU A 216 9.01 -7.50 -10.82
C LEU A 216 9.74 -8.75 -10.30
N THR A 217 10.42 -9.46 -11.20
CA THR A 217 11.09 -10.73 -10.90
C THR A 217 12.52 -10.58 -10.39
N GLY A 218 13.02 -9.35 -10.24
CA GLY A 218 14.42 -9.11 -9.85
C GLY A 218 15.43 -9.59 -10.90
N GLY A 219 15.04 -9.57 -12.18
CA GLY A 219 15.92 -9.92 -13.30
C GLY A 219 15.77 -11.34 -13.84
N ASP A 220 14.93 -12.20 -13.26
CA ASP A 220 14.80 -13.61 -13.67
C ASP A 220 14.06 -13.79 -15.02
N THR A 221 13.39 -12.76 -15.53
CA THR A 221 12.85 -12.72 -16.90
C THR A 221 13.06 -11.35 -17.54
N SER A 222 12.96 -11.27 -18.86
CA SER A 222 13.02 -10.01 -19.62
C SER A 222 11.62 -9.47 -19.91
N ASP A 223 11.54 -8.16 -20.07
CA ASP A 223 10.32 -7.49 -20.53
C ASP A 223 9.95 -7.91 -21.95
N THR A 224 8.65 -7.84 -22.25
CA THR A 224 8.05 -8.14 -23.55
C THR A 224 7.01 -7.08 -23.91
N GLU A 225 6.48 -7.13 -25.13
CA GLU A 225 5.39 -6.24 -25.59
C GLU A 225 4.27 -7.05 -26.23
N THR A 226 3.51 -7.78 -25.41
CA THR A 226 2.34 -8.53 -25.87
C THR A 226 1.07 -7.68 -25.81
N VAL A 227 -0.03 -8.19 -26.37
CA VAL A 227 -1.34 -7.50 -26.35
C VAL A 227 -1.89 -7.31 -24.93
N GLY A 228 -1.52 -8.18 -23.98
CA GLY A 228 -1.96 -8.09 -22.58
C GLY A 228 -3.47 -7.89 -22.42
N ALA A 229 -3.85 -6.86 -21.66
CA ALA A 229 -5.24 -6.53 -21.36
C ALA A 229 -5.96 -5.70 -22.46
N THR A 230 -5.26 -5.26 -23.52
CA THR A 230 -5.80 -4.30 -24.51
C THR A 230 -7.00 -4.84 -25.30
N SER A 231 -7.16 -6.16 -25.40
CA SER A 231 -8.35 -6.79 -26.01
C SER A 231 -9.65 -6.45 -25.27
N VAL A 232 -9.56 -6.11 -23.99
CA VAL A 232 -10.69 -5.82 -23.09
C VAL A 232 -10.66 -4.35 -22.66
N PHE A 233 -9.54 -3.86 -22.15
CA PHE A 233 -9.42 -2.47 -21.71
C PHE A 233 -8.95 -1.55 -22.85
N ASN A 234 -9.89 -0.90 -23.53
CA ASN A 234 -9.63 0.06 -24.60
C ASN A 234 -10.81 1.03 -24.81
N ALA A 235 -10.53 2.16 -25.47
CA ALA A 235 -11.51 3.22 -25.75
C ALA A 235 -12.71 2.79 -26.60
N LYS A 236 -12.58 1.75 -27.43
CA LYS A 236 -13.68 1.26 -28.27
C LYS A 236 -14.72 0.51 -27.44
N ARG A 237 -14.28 -0.21 -26.41
CA ARG A 237 -15.14 -1.05 -25.57
C ARG A 237 -15.69 -0.30 -24.35
N TYR A 238 -14.86 0.53 -23.73
CA TYR A 238 -15.17 1.30 -22.51
C TYR A 238 -14.78 2.76 -22.70
N PRO A 239 -15.48 3.52 -23.57
CA PRO A 239 -15.10 4.89 -23.92
C PRO A 239 -15.07 5.83 -22.72
N ALA A 240 -16.02 5.73 -21.80
CA ALA A 240 -16.11 6.64 -20.66
C ALA A 240 -15.00 6.36 -19.64
N LEU A 241 -14.83 5.09 -19.25
CA LEU A 241 -13.76 4.67 -18.35
C LEU A 241 -12.38 4.95 -18.94
N PHE A 242 -12.18 4.73 -20.24
CA PHE A 242 -10.89 5.03 -20.88
C PHE A 242 -10.60 6.55 -20.95
N THR A 243 -11.65 7.36 -21.12
CA THR A 243 -11.54 8.83 -21.04
C THR A 243 -11.16 9.28 -19.64
N TRP A 244 -11.77 8.71 -18.60
CA TRP A 244 -11.36 8.94 -17.21
C TRP A 244 -9.91 8.50 -16.98
N TYR A 245 -9.52 7.31 -17.43
CA TYR A 245 -8.17 6.77 -17.23
C TYR A 245 -7.10 7.70 -17.80
N THR A 246 -7.29 8.15 -19.05
CA THR A 246 -6.36 9.10 -19.70
C THR A 246 -6.42 10.51 -19.09
N THR A 247 -7.55 10.89 -18.49
CA THR A 247 -7.68 12.16 -17.76
C THR A 247 -6.94 12.10 -16.42
N PHE A 248 -7.07 11.01 -15.67
CA PHE A 248 -6.29 10.77 -14.45
C PHE A 248 -4.79 10.70 -14.76
N GLN A 249 -4.40 9.99 -15.82
CA GLN A 249 -3.00 9.92 -16.24
C GLN A 249 -2.42 11.32 -16.49
N ARG A 250 -3.10 12.14 -17.30
CA ARG A 250 -2.67 13.52 -17.56
C ARG A 250 -2.65 14.38 -16.31
N TYR A 251 -3.61 14.19 -15.40
CA TYR A 251 -3.63 14.89 -14.11
C TYR A 251 -2.35 14.61 -13.32
N ILE A 252 -1.93 13.35 -13.20
CA ILE A 252 -0.70 12.96 -12.49
C ILE A 252 0.55 13.48 -13.21
N GLU A 253 0.62 13.36 -14.54
CA GLU A 253 1.75 13.83 -15.35
C GLU A 253 1.96 15.35 -15.24
N ASN A 254 0.90 16.12 -15.03
CA ASN A 254 0.94 17.57 -14.87
C ASN A 254 1.32 18.05 -13.47
N LEU A 255 1.22 17.19 -12.45
CA LEU A 255 1.72 17.51 -11.12
C LEU A 255 3.27 17.51 -11.14
N PRO A 256 3.98 18.29 -10.30
CA PRO A 256 5.44 18.23 -10.24
C PRO A 256 5.94 17.04 -9.42
N SER A 257 7.18 16.61 -9.69
CA SER A 257 7.79 15.51 -8.94
C SER A 257 8.16 15.88 -7.53
N THR A 258 7.76 15.03 -6.59
CA THR A 258 8.06 15.12 -5.17
C THR A 258 8.97 13.99 -4.69
N GLU A 259 9.38 13.09 -5.60
CA GLU A 259 10.21 11.93 -5.29
C GLU A 259 11.70 12.26 -5.43
N THR A 260 12.48 11.93 -4.39
CA THR A 260 13.93 11.73 -4.48
C THR A 260 14.24 10.24 -4.41
N LYS A 261 14.70 9.66 -5.52
CA LYS A 261 14.88 8.20 -5.64
C LYS A 261 16.31 7.76 -5.34
N ASP A 262 16.43 6.76 -4.49
CA ASP A 262 17.65 6.03 -4.13
C ASP A 262 18.87 6.93 -3.82
N PRO A 263 18.74 7.97 -2.96
CA PRO A 263 19.92 8.64 -2.41
C PRO A 263 20.69 7.70 -1.47
N ASP A 264 21.86 8.13 -1.02
CA ASP A 264 22.59 7.42 0.04
C ASP A 264 21.72 7.33 1.30
N PHE A 265 21.42 6.10 1.71
CA PHE A 265 20.53 5.85 2.85
C PHE A 265 21.16 6.26 4.19
N SER A 266 22.48 6.40 4.27
CA SER A 266 23.16 6.76 5.53
C SER A 266 22.73 8.14 6.07
N GLU A 267 22.60 9.14 5.19
CA GLU A 267 22.13 10.47 5.58
C GLU A 267 20.67 10.44 6.03
N ILE A 268 19.82 9.69 5.31
CA ILE A 268 18.40 9.52 5.63
C ILE A 268 18.23 8.77 6.96
N LEU A 269 19.05 7.76 7.22
CA LEU A 269 19.06 7.02 8.47
C LEU A 269 19.38 7.94 9.66
N GLU A 270 20.36 8.83 9.52
CA GLU A 270 20.67 9.81 10.57
C GLU A 270 19.53 10.80 10.79
N GLN A 271 18.86 11.27 9.73
CA GLN A 271 17.66 12.11 9.86
C GLN A 271 16.53 11.38 10.60
N ILE A 272 16.30 10.09 10.31
CA ILE A 272 15.33 9.25 11.02
C ILE A 272 15.72 9.12 12.50
N LYS A 273 16.99 8.85 12.82
CA LYS A 273 17.48 8.74 14.21
C LYS A 273 17.31 10.04 15.01
N GLN A 274 17.50 11.18 14.35
CA GLN A 274 17.37 12.51 14.96
C GLN A 274 15.92 12.98 15.08
N SER A 275 15.00 12.37 14.32
CA SER A 275 13.58 12.75 14.35
C SER A 275 12.97 12.58 15.76
N PRO A 276 12.08 13.51 16.18
CA PRO A 276 11.35 13.35 17.43
C PRO A 276 10.45 12.11 17.37
N SER A 277 10.26 11.44 18.51
CA SER A 277 9.25 10.37 18.62
C SER A 277 7.89 10.98 18.91
N LEU A 278 6.83 10.41 18.35
CA LEU A 278 5.49 10.87 18.68
C LEU A 278 5.16 10.60 20.16
N GLY A 279 4.58 11.60 20.82
CA GLY A 279 4.02 11.43 22.16
C GLY A 279 2.77 10.54 22.12
N LYS A 280 2.41 9.94 23.27
CA LYS A 280 1.29 8.97 23.39
C LYS A 280 -0.05 9.49 22.82
N LYS A 281 -0.29 10.81 22.87
CA LYS A 281 -1.52 11.45 22.35
C LYS A 281 -1.57 11.54 20.82
N SER A 282 -0.42 11.54 20.16
CA SER A 282 -0.29 11.66 18.70
C SER A 282 0.09 10.34 18.03
N LEU A 283 0.28 9.28 18.82
CA LEU A 283 0.79 8.00 18.33
C LEU A 283 -0.26 7.20 17.55
N LEU A 284 -1.54 7.38 17.85
CA LEU A 284 -2.62 6.79 17.07
C LEU A 284 -3.14 7.77 16.04
N LEU A 285 -3.44 7.27 14.85
CA LEU A 285 -4.20 7.98 13.85
C LEU A 285 -5.63 8.22 14.35
N PRO A 286 -6.27 9.34 13.93
CA PRO A 286 -7.64 9.65 14.31
C PRO A 286 -8.62 8.55 13.91
N THR A 287 -9.45 8.12 14.85
CA THR A 287 -10.56 7.20 14.62
C THR A 287 -11.79 7.66 15.42
N PRO A 288 -13.03 7.40 14.96
CA PRO A 288 -14.24 7.90 15.64
C PRO A 288 -14.43 7.41 17.08
N ARG A 289 -13.74 6.33 17.48
CA ARG A 289 -13.86 5.70 18.80
C ARG A 289 -12.51 5.27 19.33
N SER A 290 -12.32 5.44 20.64
CA SER A 290 -11.16 4.89 21.35
C SER A 290 -11.20 3.37 21.42
N SER A 291 -10.12 2.77 21.91
CA SER A 291 -10.07 1.34 22.22
C SER A 291 -11.15 0.91 23.22
N HIS A 292 -11.57 -0.35 23.11
CA HIS A 292 -12.51 -0.96 24.03
C HIS A 292 -11.73 -1.79 25.06
N ALA A 293 -11.18 -1.13 26.07
CA ALA A 293 -10.23 -1.72 27.02
C ALA A 293 -10.68 -3.06 27.64
N GLU A 294 -11.96 -3.23 27.97
CA GLU A 294 -12.47 -4.50 28.52
C GLU A 294 -12.42 -5.65 27.51
N LEU A 295 -12.77 -5.37 26.24
CA LEU A 295 -12.73 -6.36 25.17
C LEU A 295 -11.29 -6.73 24.85
N ASP A 296 -10.42 -5.72 24.73
CA ASP A 296 -9.00 -5.90 24.48
C ASP A 296 -8.37 -6.77 25.59
N ALA A 297 -8.71 -6.49 26.85
CA ALA A 297 -8.29 -7.30 27.99
C ALA A 297 -8.75 -8.76 27.93
N LYS A 298 -10.00 -9.03 27.50
CA LYS A 298 -10.54 -10.39 27.32
C LYS A 298 -9.83 -11.16 26.21
N THR A 299 -9.28 -10.45 25.23
CA THR A 299 -8.45 -11.03 24.15
C THR A 299 -6.96 -11.08 24.48
N GLY A 300 -6.56 -10.64 25.68
CA GLY A 300 -5.16 -10.60 26.11
C GLY A 300 -4.35 -9.46 25.48
N LEU A 301 -4.98 -8.50 24.82
CA LEU A 301 -4.32 -7.39 24.13
C LEU A 301 -4.24 -6.16 25.03
N LYS A 302 -3.23 -6.12 25.92
CA LYS A 302 -2.97 -4.95 26.79
C LYS A 302 -1.64 -4.30 26.45
N GLU A 303 -1.51 -3.01 26.74
CA GLU A 303 -0.21 -2.30 26.69
C GLU A 303 0.87 -3.11 27.43
N GLY A 304 2.03 -3.27 26.80
CA GLY A 304 3.14 -4.08 27.30
C GLY A 304 3.07 -5.57 26.93
N THR A 305 1.98 -6.06 26.34
CA THR A 305 1.88 -7.47 25.92
C THR A 305 2.75 -7.71 24.68
N VAL A 306 3.54 -8.80 24.67
CA VAL A 306 4.23 -9.23 23.46
C VAL A 306 3.21 -9.91 22.53
N VAL A 307 3.12 -9.41 21.30
CA VAL A 307 2.13 -9.82 20.30
C VAL A 307 2.79 -10.19 18.97
N THR A 308 2.14 -11.07 18.22
CA THR A 308 2.36 -11.24 16.79
C THR A 308 1.36 -10.40 16.01
N VAL A 309 1.83 -9.69 14.98
CA VAL A 309 0.99 -9.00 14.00
C VAL A 309 1.24 -9.61 12.62
N ALA A 310 0.20 -10.13 11.97
CA ALA A 310 0.28 -10.75 10.65
C ALA A 310 -0.96 -10.44 9.82
N PRO A 311 -0.86 -10.33 8.48
CA PRO A 311 -2.02 -10.24 7.61
C PRO A 311 -2.97 -11.43 7.79
N ASP A 312 -4.27 -11.22 7.58
CA ASP A 312 -5.30 -12.26 7.67
C ASP A 312 -5.55 -13.00 6.34
N ASP A 313 -4.89 -12.58 5.27
CA ASP A 313 -5.07 -13.05 3.89
C ASP A 313 -3.87 -13.90 3.43
N THR A 314 -2.71 -13.30 3.16
CA THR A 314 -1.50 -13.87 2.57
C THR A 314 -0.26 -13.38 3.34
N GLY A 315 0.80 -14.20 3.41
CA GLY A 315 1.97 -13.90 4.24
C GLY A 315 1.76 -14.11 5.73
N ARG A 316 0.77 -14.95 6.10
CA ARG A 316 0.42 -15.25 7.50
C ARG A 316 1.55 -15.92 8.29
N ALA A 317 2.44 -16.60 7.58
CA ALA A 317 3.57 -17.33 8.16
C ALA A 317 4.76 -16.42 8.54
N ASP A 318 4.67 -15.12 8.27
CA ASP A 318 5.72 -14.14 8.51
C ASP A 318 5.25 -13.03 9.47
N PRO A 319 4.88 -13.36 10.72
CA PRO A 319 4.43 -12.35 11.68
C PRO A 319 5.56 -11.39 12.07
N THR A 320 5.19 -10.14 12.34
CA THR A 320 6.04 -9.22 13.09
C THR A 320 5.78 -9.41 14.58
N ILE A 321 6.82 -9.69 15.35
CA ILE A 321 6.72 -9.84 16.80
C ILE A 321 7.14 -8.53 17.46
N GLY A 322 6.32 -8.04 18.38
CA GLY A 322 6.61 -6.79 19.09
C GLY A 322 5.84 -6.64 20.39
N THR A 323 6.27 -5.68 21.22
CA THR A 323 5.53 -5.27 22.41
C THR A 323 4.45 -4.27 22.01
N LEU A 324 3.18 -4.59 22.32
CA LEU A 324 2.04 -3.72 22.08
C LEU A 324 2.18 -2.43 22.90
N VAL A 325 2.24 -1.28 22.22
CA VAL A 325 2.33 0.04 22.84
C VAL A 325 0.95 0.62 23.07
N ILE A 326 0.14 0.65 22.01
CA ILE A 326 -1.22 1.19 22.03
C ILE A 326 -2.02 0.61 20.86
N MET A 327 -3.34 0.62 20.97
CA MET A 327 -4.25 0.13 19.95
C MET A 327 -5.52 0.98 19.93
N SER A 328 -6.15 1.06 18.77
CA SER A 328 -7.48 1.60 18.52
C SER A 328 -8.30 0.56 17.74
N PRO A 329 -9.59 0.81 17.47
CA PRO A 329 -10.37 -0.04 16.57
C PRO A 329 -9.77 -0.20 15.17
N GLU A 330 -8.94 0.75 14.71
CA GLU A 330 -8.41 0.81 13.34
C GLU A 330 -6.92 0.56 13.24
N GLU A 331 -6.17 0.63 14.34
CA GLU A 331 -4.71 0.61 14.33
C GLU A 331 -4.12 -0.13 15.53
N ALA A 332 -3.03 -0.87 15.32
CA ALA A 332 -2.19 -1.41 16.39
C ALA A 332 -0.75 -0.92 16.22
N VAL A 333 -0.17 -0.45 17.32
CA VAL A 333 1.21 0.08 17.36
C VAL A 333 2.06 -0.80 18.25
N ILE A 334 3.17 -1.30 17.72
CA ILE A 334 4.11 -2.17 18.44
C ILE A 334 5.52 -1.57 18.44
N LYS A 335 6.31 -1.89 19.47
CA LYS A 335 7.77 -1.83 19.38
C LYS A 335 8.29 -3.20 18.93
N PRO A 336 9.09 -3.30 17.86
CA PRO A 336 9.61 -4.58 17.39
C PRO A 336 10.46 -5.25 18.47
N GLN A 337 10.35 -6.58 18.58
CA GLN A 337 11.30 -7.36 19.38
C GLN A 337 12.65 -7.43 18.64
N PRO A 338 13.79 -7.45 19.37
CA PRO A 338 15.08 -7.70 18.76
C PRO A 338 15.07 -9.03 17.98
N LEU A 339 15.73 -9.05 16.82
CA LEU A 339 15.92 -10.25 16.03
C LEU A 339 17.27 -10.88 16.40
N ASP A 340 18.13 -11.12 15.43
CA ASP A 340 19.52 -11.52 15.60
C ASP A 340 20.43 -10.40 16.12
N LYS A 341 20.10 -9.14 15.82
CA LYS A 341 20.76 -7.94 16.36
C LYS A 341 19.72 -6.88 16.71
N ALA A 342 20.14 -5.89 17.50
CA ALA A 342 19.32 -4.71 17.76
C ALA A 342 19.11 -3.92 16.46
N ALA A 343 17.90 -3.38 16.29
CA ALA A 343 17.59 -2.48 15.19
C ALA A 343 18.42 -1.18 15.30
N GLU A 344 18.79 -0.59 14.17
CA GLU A 344 19.58 0.66 14.15
C GLU A 344 18.79 1.87 14.68
N VAL A 345 17.46 1.80 14.68
CA VAL A 345 16.56 2.86 15.13
C VAL A 345 15.49 2.31 16.07
N ASP A 346 15.25 2.98 17.21
CA ASP A 346 14.07 2.74 18.07
C ASP A 346 12.81 3.33 17.42
N VAL A 347 12.13 2.50 16.64
CA VAL A 347 10.88 2.83 15.95
C VAL A 347 9.65 2.24 16.63
N ARG A 348 8.50 2.82 16.32
CA ARG A 348 7.20 2.17 16.51
C ARG A 348 6.67 1.75 15.14
N ILE A 349 6.07 0.57 15.08
CA ILE A 349 5.53 -0.01 13.85
C ILE A 349 4.01 -0.04 13.95
N HIS A 350 3.37 0.56 12.97
CA HIS A 350 1.94 0.77 12.87
C HIS A 350 1.36 -0.20 11.84
N PHE A 351 0.33 -0.93 12.26
CA PHE A 351 -0.42 -1.81 11.39
C PHE A 351 -1.91 -1.44 11.44
N PRO A 352 -2.63 -1.48 10.31
CA PRO A 352 -4.08 -1.39 10.37
C PRO A 352 -4.62 -2.63 11.08
N ARG A 353 -5.73 -2.47 11.80
CA ARG A 353 -6.51 -3.60 12.32
C ARG A 353 -7.27 -4.30 11.20
N LEU A 354 -7.64 -3.56 10.16
CA LEU A 354 -8.29 -4.08 8.97
C LEU A 354 -7.32 -4.98 8.18
N GLY A 355 -7.69 -6.25 7.98
CA GLY A 355 -6.88 -7.19 7.19
C GLY A 355 -5.70 -7.79 7.94
N PHE A 356 -5.63 -7.59 9.26
CA PHE A 356 -4.56 -8.10 10.12
C PHE A 356 -5.12 -8.77 11.37
N THR A 357 -4.34 -9.72 11.86
CA THR A 357 -4.55 -10.34 13.16
C THR A 357 -3.46 -9.88 14.12
N VAL A 358 -3.89 -9.46 15.31
CA VAL A 358 -3.01 -9.19 16.46
C VAL A 358 -3.30 -10.24 17.51
N ARG A 359 -2.30 -11.00 17.91
CA ARG A 359 -2.45 -12.09 18.88
C ARG A 359 -1.35 -12.00 19.94
N PRO A 360 -1.65 -12.24 21.23
CA PRO A 360 -0.60 -12.45 22.22
C PRO A 360 0.32 -13.58 21.78
N VAL A 361 1.63 -13.43 21.98
CA VAL A 361 2.57 -14.54 21.77
C VAL A 361 2.33 -15.56 22.90
N ASP A 362 2.14 -16.83 22.52
CA ASP A 362 2.09 -17.91 23.50
C ASP A 362 3.43 -17.98 24.24
N LYS A 363 3.39 -18.06 25.57
CA LYS A 363 4.61 -18.17 26.40
C LYS A 363 5.51 -19.36 26.05
N ALA A 364 5.02 -20.33 25.27
CA ALA A 364 5.78 -21.46 24.77
C ALA A 364 6.57 -21.18 23.47
N MET A 365 6.34 -20.01 22.83
CA MET A 365 7.04 -19.53 21.63
C MET A 365 8.06 -18.41 21.93
N LEU A 366 8.11 -17.93 23.17
CA LEU A 366 9.19 -17.10 23.72
C LEU A 366 10.22 -18.03 24.36
#